data_AF-A0A1M3BLS0-F1
#
_entry.id   AF-A0A1M3BLS0-F1
#
_cell.length_a   1.000
_cell.length_b   1.000
_cell.length_c   1.000
_cell.angle_alpha   90.00
_cell.angle_beta   90.00
_cell.angle_gamma   90.00
#
_symmetry.space_group_name_H-M   'P 1'
#
loop_
_entity.id
_entity.type
_entity.pdbx_description
1 polymer ?
#
loop_
_entity_poly.entity_id
_entity_poly.type
_entity_poly.pdbx_seq_one_letter_code
_entity_poly.pdbx_strand_id
1 'polypeptide(L)'
;GTALDFRVDLKEGFADALQIDLSAGPEAHLEEINRDRPAAFSAVTTIAVATYYMNPKVRALIGYPGQENVQYDPKATQEYITDGSLGNVIARGRKYRPTPGL
;
A
#
# COMPACT_ATOMS: atom_id res chain seq x y z
N GLY A 1 5.31 -0.75 -17.21
CA GLY A 1 4.47 -1.94 -16.99
C GLY A 1 3.25 -1.54 -16.21
N THR A 2 2.12 -2.16 -16.50
CA THR A 2 0.93 -2.11 -15.65
C THR A 2 1.17 -2.87 -14.35
N ALA A 3 0.33 -2.69 -13.32
CA ALA A 3 0.45 -3.44 -12.07
C ALA A 3 0.49 -4.97 -12.30
N LEU A 4 -0.25 -5.47 -13.30
CA LEU A 4 -0.28 -6.88 -13.70
C LEU A 4 1.04 -7.35 -14.30
N ASP A 5 1.84 -6.48 -14.92
CA ASP A 5 3.15 -6.87 -15.46
C ASP A 5 4.17 -7.14 -14.35
N PHE A 6 3.97 -6.54 -13.16
CA PHE A 6 4.79 -6.79 -11.98
C PHE A 6 4.21 -7.91 -11.09
N ARG A 7 2.91 -8.20 -11.20
CA ARG A 7 2.20 -9.27 -10.48
C ARG A 7 1.62 -10.28 -11.46
N VAL A 8 2.52 -10.95 -12.17
CA VAL A 8 2.16 -11.97 -13.18
C VAL A 8 1.34 -13.11 -12.59
N ASP A 9 1.54 -13.41 -11.30
CA ASP A 9 0.77 -14.38 -10.52
C ASP A 9 -0.72 -14.04 -10.41
N LEU A 10 -1.08 -12.77 -10.55
CA LEU A 10 -2.48 -12.32 -10.49
C LEU A 10 -3.17 -12.31 -11.86
N LYS A 11 -2.46 -12.52 -12.97
CA LYS A 11 -3.03 -12.37 -14.33
C LYS A 11 -4.18 -13.34 -14.60
N GLU A 12 -4.03 -14.60 -14.21
CA GLU A 12 -5.04 -15.63 -14.42
C GLU A 12 -6.32 -15.33 -13.63
N GLY A 13 -6.20 -15.12 -12.31
CA GLY A 13 -7.35 -14.77 -11.47
C GLY A 13 -8.01 -13.45 -11.87
N PHE A 14 -7.21 -12.46 -12.30
CA PHE A 14 -7.75 -11.19 -12.80
C PHE A 14 -8.55 -11.39 -14.09
N ALA A 15 -8.07 -12.22 -15.03
CA ALA A 15 -8.79 -12.54 -16.25
C ALA A 15 -10.07 -13.35 -15.98
N ASP A 16 -10.03 -14.29 -15.04
CA ASP A 16 -11.21 -15.05 -14.60
C ASP A 16 -12.28 -14.12 -13.99
N ALA A 17 -11.89 -13.18 -13.13
CA ALA A 17 -12.80 -12.19 -12.55
C ALA A 17 -13.47 -11.28 -13.60
N LEU A 18 -12.81 -11.08 -14.76
CA LEU A 18 -13.30 -10.31 -15.89
C LEU A 18 -14.13 -11.12 -16.89
N GLN A 19 -14.29 -12.44 -16.69
CA GLN A 19 -15.28 -13.19 -17.46
C GLN A 19 -16.67 -12.81 -16.95
N ILE A 20 -17.24 -11.80 -17.61
CA ILE A 20 -18.34 -11.00 -17.11
C ILE A 20 -19.68 -11.49 -17.66
N ASP A 21 -20.60 -11.81 -16.75
CA ASP A 21 -22.02 -11.55 -16.90
C ASP A 21 -22.44 -10.56 -15.79
N LEU A 22 -22.58 -9.28 -16.15
CA LEU A 22 -22.94 -8.20 -15.23
C LEU A 22 -24.46 -7.92 -15.25
N SER A 23 -25.28 -8.82 -15.79
CA SER A 23 -26.73 -8.62 -15.90
C SER A 23 -27.42 -8.39 -14.54
N ALA A 24 -26.89 -8.98 -13.47
CA ALA A 24 -27.35 -8.78 -12.09
C ALA A 24 -26.69 -7.57 -11.38
N GLY A 25 -25.73 -6.89 -12.02
CA GLY A 25 -24.98 -5.76 -11.48
C GLY A 25 -23.61 -6.14 -10.90
N PRO A 26 -22.70 -5.16 -10.74
CA PRO A 26 -21.33 -5.39 -10.30
C PRO A 26 -21.23 -5.85 -8.84
N GLU A 27 -22.11 -5.40 -7.96
CA GLU A 27 -22.14 -5.84 -6.57
C GLU A 27 -22.49 -7.33 -6.47
N ALA A 28 -23.54 -7.76 -7.17
CA ALA A 28 -23.95 -9.17 -7.21
C ALA A 28 -22.85 -10.07 -7.79
N HIS A 29 -22.18 -9.62 -8.85
CA HIS A 29 -21.04 -10.34 -9.43
C HIS A 29 -19.87 -10.46 -8.45
N LEU A 30 -19.53 -9.37 -7.74
CA LEU A 30 -18.46 -9.41 -6.73
C LEU A 30 -18.79 -10.36 -5.57
N GLU A 31 -20.05 -10.43 -5.15
CA GLU A 31 -20.50 -11.39 -4.13
C GLU A 31 -20.39 -12.84 -4.61
N GLU A 32 -20.76 -13.11 -5.87
CA GLU A 32 -20.64 -14.43 -6.50
C GLU A 32 -19.17 -14.88 -6.55
N ILE A 33 -18.29 -14.07 -7.16
CA ILE A 33 -16.88 -14.46 -7.31
C ILE A 33 -16.17 -14.56 -5.95
N ASN A 34 -16.56 -13.78 -4.94
CA ASN A 34 -15.99 -13.89 -3.60
C ASN A 34 -16.34 -15.24 -2.96
N ARG A 35 -17.56 -15.74 -3.21
CA ARG A 35 -18.03 -17.02 -2.67
C ARG A 35 -17.44 -18.20 -3.42
N ASP A 36 -17.47 -18.15 -4.74
CA ASP A 36 -17.28 -19.32 -5.59
C ASP A 36 -15.89 -19.36 -6.25
N ARG A 37 -15.19 -18.21 -6.34
CA ARG A 37 -13.88 -18.05 -7.00
C ARG A 37 -12.95 -17.11 -6.22
N PRO A 38 -12.53 -17.48 -4.99
CA PRO A 38 -11.77 -16.58 -4.10
C PRO A 38 -10.44 -16.09 -4.69
N ALA A 39 -9.79 -16.87 -5.56
CA ALA A 39 -8.57 -16.44 -6.26
C ALA A 39 -8.85 -15.28 -7.25
N ALA A 40 -9.96 -15.35 -7.98
CA ALA A 40 -10.38 -14.32 -8.92
C ALA A 40 -10.75 -13.02 -8.18
N PHE A 41 -11.54 -13.15 -7.09
CA PHE A 41 -11.87 -12.03 -6.22
C PHE A 41 -10.62 -11.37 -5.62
N SER A 42 -9.68 -12.17 -5.11
CA SER A 42 -8.42 -11.66 -4.55
C SER A 42 -7.60 -10.90 -5.60
N ALA A 43 -7.51 -11.42 -6.83
CA ALA A 43 -6.75 -10.78 -7.90
C ALA A 43 -7.36 -9.42 -8.30
N VAL A 44 -8.67 -9.35 -8.54
CA VAL A 44 -9.33 -8.10 -8.97
C VAL A 44 -9.29 -7.03 -7.88
N THR A 45 -9.55 -7.40 -6.62
CA THR A 45 -9.52 -6.45 -5.49
C THR A 45 -8.10 -5.96 -5.21
N THR A 46 -7.10 -6.84 -5.27
CA THR A 46 -5.69 -6.45 -5.08
C THR A 46 -5.25 -5.44 -6.13
N ILE A 47 -5.53 -5.71 -7.42
CA ILE A 47 -5.18 -4.79 -8.50
C ILE A 47 -5.93 -3.47 -8.37
N ALA A 48 -7.24 -3.50 -8.05
CA ALA A 48 -8.04 -2.30 -7.84
C ALA A 48 -7.46 -1.42 -6.74
N VAL A 49 -7.18 -1.97 -5.55
CA VAL A 49 -6.62 -1.21 -4.42
C VAL A 49 -5.21 -0.70 -4.73
N ALA A 50 -4.34 -1.56 -5.28
CA ALA A 50 -2.96 -1.19 -5.59
C ALA A 50 -2.88 -0.05 -6.61
N THR A 51 -3.79 -0.02 -7.59
CA THR A 51 -3.81 1.01 -8.62
C THR A 51 -4.61 2.25 -8.22
N TYR A 52 -5.61 2.13 -7.34
CA TYR A 52 -6.42 3.25 -6.87
C TYR A 52 -5.57 4.35 -6.24
N TYR A 53 -4.70 3.99 -5.29
CA TYR A 53 -3.81 4.95 -4.63
C TYR A 53 -2.68 5.47 -5.52
N MET A 54 -2.42 4.83 -6.67
CA MET A 54 -1.46 5.32 -7.65
C MET A 54 -2.08 6.30 -8.65
N ASN A 55 -3.41 6.36 -8.74
CA ASN A 55 -4.11 7.28 -9.64
C ASN A 55 -3.80 8.75 -9.26
N PRO A 56 -3.30 9.58 -10.21
CA PRO A 56 -2.95 10.97 -9.92
C PRO A 56 -4.09 11.81 -9.32
N LYS A 57 -5.34 11.55 -9.73
CA LYS A 57 -6.51 12.25 -9.19
C LYS A 57 -6.76 11.86 -7.74
N VAL A 58 -6.66 10.57 -7.43
CA VAL A 58 -6.83 10.07 -6.05
C VAL A 58 -5.72 10.63 -5.16
N ARG A 59 -4.46 10.60 -5.62
CA ARG A 59 -3.32 11.18 -4.91
C ARG A 59 -3.52 12.66 -4.58
N ALA A 60 -4.01 13.44 -5.55
CA ALA A 60 -4.34 14.84 -5.33
C ALA A 60 -5.48 15.03 -4.32
N LEU A 61 -6.55 14.23 -4.42
CA LEU A 61 -7.70 14.30 -3.50
C LEU A 61 -7.32 14.00 -2.05
N ILE A 62 -6.40 13.06 -1.81
CA ILE A 62 -5.95 12.71 -0.47
C ILE A 62 -4.75 13.55 0.01
N GLY A 63 -4.31 14.52 -0.79
CA GLY A 63 -3.14 15.34 -0.47
C GLY A 63 -1.83 14.56 -0.39
N TYR A 64 -1.67 13.47 -1.14
CA TYR A 64 -0.44 12.69 -1.18
C TYR A 64 0.46 13.16 -2.35
N PRO A 65 1.49 14.00 -2.09
CA PRO A 65 2.36 14.54 -3.14
C PRO A 65 3.19 13.45 -3.82
N GLY A 66 3.36 12.29 -3.16
CA GLY A 66 4.31 11.27 -3.54
C GLY A 66 5.62 11.43 -2.78
N GLN A 67 6.65 10.71 -3.25
CA GLN A 67 7.99 10.88 -2.74
C GLN A 67 8.61 12.13 -3.35
N GLU A 68 8.82 13.15 -2.53
CA GLU A 68 9.51 14.37 -2.93
C GLU A 68 11.01 14.26 -2.62
N ASN A 69 11.84 14.87 -3.47
CA ASN A 69 13.25 15.07 -3.14
C ASN A 69 13.35 16.26 -2.18
N VAL A 70 13.27 15.98 -0.90
CA VAL A 70 13.45 16.97 0.16
C VAL A 70 14.95 17.24 0.34
N GLN A 71 15.31 18.53 0.37
CA GLN A 71 16.67 18.95 0.62
C GLN A 71 17.05 18.63 2.07
N TYR A 72 17.94 17.65 2.26
CA TYR A 72 18.41 17.26 3.59
C TYR A 72 19.56 18.19 4.01
N ASP A 73 19.33 19.01 5.05
CA ASP A 73 20.40 19.75 5.72
C ASP A 73 20.96 18.91 6.88
N PRO A 74 22.20 18.39 6.79
CA PRO A 74 22.80 17.59 7.86
C PRO A 74 23.06 18.38 9.15
N LYS A 75 23.00 19.71 9.13
CA LYS A 75 23.16 20.58 10.30
C LYS A 75 21.84 21.02 10.91
N ALA A 76 20.71 20.77 10.26
CA ALA A 76 19.41 21.09 10.81
C ALA A 76 19.12 20.21 12.03
N THR A 77 18.57 20.82 13.08
CA THR A 77 17.99 20.06 14.18
C THR A 77 16.78 19.31 13.65
N GLN A 78 16.82 17.98 13.73
CA GLN A 78 15.74 17.14 13.22
C GLN A 78 14.47 17.36 14.05
N GLU A 79 13.32 17.47 13.40
CA GLU A 79 12.04 17.88 14.02
C GLU A 79 11.65 17.01 15.22
N TYR A 80 11.92 15.71 15.12
CA TYR A 80 11.63 14.74 16.18
C TYR A 80 12.38 15.02 17.51
N ILE A 81 13.44 15.84 17.46
CA ILE A 81 14.20 16.28 18.64
C ILE A 81 13.43 17.36 19.40
N THR A 82 12.67 18.20 18.68
CA THR A 82 12.01 19.39 19.22
C THR A 82 10.50 19.23 19.42
N ASP A 83 9.85 18.33 18.68
CA ASP A 83 8.40 18.13 18.70
C ASP A 83 7.90 17.22 19.84
N GLY A 84 8.82 16.67 20.65
CA GLY A 84 8.50 15.77 21.76
C GLY A 84 8.18 14.33 21.36
N SER A 85 8.24 13.98 20.07
CA SER A 85 8.00 12.62 19.56
C SER A 85 8.96 11.59 20.17
N LEU A 86 10.20 12.00 20.48
CA LEU A 86 11.17 11.18 21.20
C LEU A 86 10.98 11.12 22.72
N GLY A 87 9.98 11.80 23.30
CA GLY A 87 9.78 11.89 24.75
C GLY A 87 9.75 10.51 25.43
N ASN A 88 9.02 9.55 24.85
CA ASN A 88 8.98 8.17 25.36
C ASN A 88 10.32 7.44 25.21
N VAL A 89 11.07 7.70 24.14
CA VAL A 89 12.38 7.08 23.90
C VAL A 89 13.42 7.63 24.89
N ILE A 90 13.39 8.95 25.13
CA ILE A 90 14.25 9.66 26.07
C ILE A 90 13.94 9.19 27.51
N ALA A 91 12.66 9.20 27.90
CA ALA A 91 12.22 8.77 29.23
C ALA A 91 12.55 7.29 29.52
N ARG A 92 12.47 6.42 28.50
CA ARG A 92 12.85 5.00 28.61
C ARG A 92 14.34 4.80 28.86
N GLY A 93 15.19 5.75 28.47
CA GLY A 93 16.64 5.66 28.58
C GLY A 93 17.30 4.71 27.56
N ARG A 94 18.63 4.64 27.63
CA ARG A 94 19.47 3.85 26.72
C ARG A 94 19.23 2.36 26.94
N LYS A 95 18.79 1.64 25.90
CA LYS A 95 18.82 0.17 25.84
C LYS A 95 19.87 -0.25 24.84
N TYR A 96 21.07 -0.54 25.34
CA TYR A 96 22.13 -1.13 24.53
C TYR A 96 22.05 -2.66 24.62
N ARG A 97 22.18 -3.34 23.49
CA ARG A 97 22.51 -4.77 23.44
C ARG A 97 23.92 -4.90 22.86
N PRO A 98 24.85 -5.57 23.55
CA PRO A 98 26.15 -5.86 22.97
C PRO A 98 25.99 -6.68 21.70
N THR A 99 26.78 -6.35 20.69
CA THR A 99 26.85 -7.16 19.46
C THR A 99 27.58 -8.46 19.81
N PRO A 100 26.98 -9.64 19.60
CA PRO A 100 27.65 -10.90 19.91
C PRO A 100 28.92 -11.05 19.04
N GLY A 101 30.08 -11.26 19.68
CA GLY A 101 31.33 -11.61 18.99
C GLY A 101 32.35 -10.48 18.77
N LEU A 102 32.27 -9.37 19.53
CA LEU A 102 33.36 -8.39 19.68
C LEU A 102 34.10 -8.60 21.00
#